data_AF-A0A960TRQ7-F1
#
_entry.id   AF-A0A960TRQ7-F1
#
_cell.length_a   1.000
_cell.length_b   1.000
_cell.length_c   1.000
_cell.angle_alpha   90.00
_cell.angle_beta   90.00
_cell.angle_gamma   90.00
#
_symmetry.space_group_name_H-M   'P 1'
#
loop_
_entity.id
_entity.type
_entity.pdbx_description
1 polymer ?
#
loop_
_entity_poly.entity_id
_entity_poly.type
_entity_poly.pdbx_seq_one_letter_code
_entity_poly.pdbx_strand_id
1 'polypeptide(L)'
;MSAVKNPPSERLSEAALRQSEKFKRCYLWLEKSMPADFFDEIDPDNLMLVTHSLMGFETQDTFSATHLKNGALVVTLDSADADLRILKEYALKGIQNYRTFVSNDSPPFIKQKEKIRVALLHFTGAEAEPSEGLPQELKARVQQLNPSVTDAEFNLLSRSLGARFLRSLPLDRLTVAFDMFFRAQKRDHCQYEVYYNDAGVPSM
;
A
#
# COMPACT_ATOMS: atom_id res chain seq x y z
N MET A 1 -36.77 29.19 -27.59
CA MET A 1 -35.32 29.43 -27.54
C MET A 1 -34.63 28.08 -27.68
N SER A 2 -34.15 27.75 -28.87
CA SER A 2 -33.49 26.46 -29.14
C SER A 2 -32.14 26.40 -28.46
N ALA A 3 -31.96 25.39 -27.60
CA ALA A 3 -30.65 25.08 -27.03
C ALA A 3 -29.69 24.71 -28.16
N VAL A 4 -28.71 25.59 -28.42
CA VAL A 4 -27.59 25.30 -29.32
C VAL A 4 -26.83 24.13 -28.71
N LYS A 5 -26.99 22.93 -29.29
CA LYS A 5 -26.21 21.76 -28.92
C LYS A 5 -24.83 21.91 -29.56
N ASN A 6 -23.83 22.34 -28.78
CA ASN A 6 -22.44 22.39 -29.25
C ASN A 6 -22.01 21.03 -29.84
N PRO A 7 -21.24 21.00 -30.94
CA PRO A 7 -20.79 19.79 -31.60
C PRO A 7 -19.95 18.91 -30.67
N PRO A 8 -19.89 17.58 -30.91
CA PRO A 8 -19.18 16.63 -30.04
C PRO A 8 -17.69 16.94 -29.83
N SER A 9 -17.02 17.57 -30.81
CA SER A 9 -15.59 17.92 -30.76
C SER A 9 -15.27 19.07 -29.81
N GLU A 10 -16.11 20.11 -29.76
CA GLU A 10 -15.95 21.25 -28.83
C GLU A 10 -16.24 20.83 -27.38
N ARG A 11 -17.19 19.90 -27.19
CA ARG A 11 -17.45 19.32 -25.87
C ARG A 11 -16.27 18.48 -25.36
N LEU A 12 -15.56 17.80 -26.27
CA LEU A 12 -14.38 17.00 -25.93
C LEU A 12 -13.22 17.89 -25.47
N SER A 13 -12.93 18.97 -26.20
CA SER A 13 -11.85 19.89 -25.83
C SER A 13 -12.13 20.60 -24.51
N GLU A 14 -13.37 21.07 -24.30
CA GLU A 14 -13.79 21.65 -23.02
C GLU A 14 -13.69 20.65 -21.87
N ALA A 15 -14.11 19.39 -22.08
CA ALA A 15 -14.01 18.35 -21.05
C ALA A 15 -12.56 18.00 -20.72
N ALA A 16 -11.68 17.91 -21.73
CA ALA A 16 -10.26 17.64 -21.54
C ALA A 16 -9.56 18.74 -20.74
N LEU A 17 -9.87 20.01 -21.02
CA LEU A 17 -9.33 21.15 -20.28
C LEU A 17 -9.77 21.11 -18.80
N ARG A 18 -11.08 20.92 -18.54
CA ARG A 18 -11.60 20.82 -17.18
C ARG A 18 -10.98 19.67 -16.40
N GLN A 19 -10.80 18.52 -17.05
CA GLN A 19 -10.16 17.36 -16.44
C GLN A 19 -8.69 17.65 -16.10
N SER A 20 -7.95 18.29 -17.00
CA SER A 20 -6.55 18.66 -16.80
C SER A 20 -6.37 19.65 -15.64
N GLU A 21 -7.23 20.65 -15.54
CA GLU A 21 -7.22 21.61 -14.43
C GLU A 21 -7.51 20.94 -13.09
N LYS A 22 -8.54 20.09 -13.07
CA LYS A 22 -8.92 19.33 -11.87
C LYS A 22 -7.80 18.39 -11.43
N PHE A 23 -7.16 17.72 -12.38
CA PHE A 23 -6.01 16.86 -12.15
C PHE A 23 -4.87 17.64 -11.51
N LYS A 24 -4.45 18.74 -12.15
CA LYS A 24 -3.36 19.60 -11.66
C LYS A 24 -3.64 20.10 -10.24
N ARG A 25 -4.88 20.50 -9.96
CA ARG A 25 -5.29 20.95 -8.63
C ARG A 25 -5.16 19.85 -7.57
N CYS A 26 -5.63 18.64 -7.87
CA CYS A 26 -5.53 17.50 -6.95
C CYS A 26 -4.06 17.09 -6.73
N TYR A 27 -3.27 17.03 -7.79
CA TYR A 27 -1.85 16.67 -7.72
C TYR A 27 -1.04 17.64 -6.86
N LEU A 28 -1.15 18.95 -7.13
CA LEU A 28 -0.44 19.98 -6.36
C LEU A 28 -0.89 20.01 -4.90
N TRP A 29 -2.15 19.69 -4.64
CA TRP A 29 -2.65 19.58 -3.27
C TRP A 29 -2.04 18.37 -2.55
N LEU A 30 -1.93 17.21 -3.19
CA LEU A 30 -1.25 16.03 -2.64
C LEU A 30 0.21 16.35 -2.30
N GLU A 31 0.94 16.94 -3.25
CA GLU A 31 2.35 17.33 -3.09
C GLU A 31 2.57 18.22 -1.86
N LYS A 32 1.67 19.17 -1.62
CA LYS A 32 1.75 20.07 -0.48
C LYS A 32 1.29 19.44 0.84
N SER A 33 0.29 18.57 0.79
CA SER A 33 -0.49 18.18 1.98
C SER A 33 -0.12 16.80 2.51
N MET A 34 0.50 15.93 1.71
CA MET A 34 0.91 14.61 2.16
C MET A 34 2.26 14.67 2.91
N PRO A 35 2.51 13.76 3.86
CA PRO A 35 3.78 13.68 4.57
C PRO A 35 4.91 13.21 3.63
N ALA A 36 6.17 13.49 3.98
CA ALA A 36 7.30 13.18 3.09
C ALA A 36 7.46 11.67 2.82
N ASP A 37 7.20 10.85 3.83
CA ASP A 37 7.32 9.39 3.76
C ASP A 37 6.30 8.73 2.81
N PHE A 38 5.23 9.45 2.45
CA PHE A 38 4.31 9.06 1.38
C PHE A 38 5.00 9.02 0.02
N PHE A 39 5.84 10.01 -0.29
CA PHE A 39 6.54 10.10 -1.57
C PHE A 39 7.75 9.16 -1.66
N ASP A 40 8.27 8.72 -0.51
CA ASP A 40 9.30 7.67 -0.45
C ASP A 40 8.71 6.27 -0.73
N GLU A 41 7.39 6.12 -0.62
CA GLU A 41 6.66 4.85 -0.71
C GLU A 41 5.90 4.68 -2.01
N ILE A 42 5.30 5.76 -2.50
CA ILE A 42 4.41 5.72 -3.65
C ILE A 42 5.20 6.07 -4.91
N ASP A 43 5.24 5.14 -5.85
CA ASP A 43 5.79 5.37 -7.18
C ASP A 43 4.93 6.35 -8.01
N PRO A 44 5.48 6.94 -9.08
CA PRO A 44 4.76 7.94 -9.87
C PRO A 44 3.43 7.43 -10.46
N ASP A 45 3.33 6.16 -10.86
CA ASP A 45 2.11 5.61 -11.46
C ASP A 45 1.01 5.49 -10.40
N ASN A 46 1.36 5.00 -9.22
CA ASN A 46 0.45 4.96 -8.08
C ASN A 46 0.04 6.37 -7.62
N LEU A 47 0.94 7.36 -7.69
CA LEU A 47 0.59 8.75 -7.41
C LEU A 47 -0.43 9.31 -8.42
N MET A 48 -0.32 8.94 -9.70
CA MET A 48 -1.34 9.28 -10.71
C MET A 48 -2.69 8.65 -10.35
N LEU A 49 -2.71 7.39 -9.91
CA LEU A 49 -3.94 6.71 -9.49
C LEU A 49 -4.59 7.39 -8.28
N VAL A 50 -3.82 7.73 -7.25
CA VAL A 50 -4.32 8.50 -6.09
C VAL A 50 -4.93 9.82 -6.56
N THR A 51 -4.25 10.52 -7.45
CA THR A 51 -4.72 11.80 -8.00
C THR A 51 -6.06 11.61 -8.72
N HIS A 52 -6.19 10.58 -9.56
CA HIS A 52 -7.44 10.28 -10.25
C HIS A 52 -8.58 9.88 -9.30
N SER A 53 -8.29 9.07 -8.28
CA SER A 53 -9.25 8.74 -7.22
C SER A 53 -9.74 10.00 -6.51
N LEU A 54 -8.85 10.94 -6.18
CA LEU A 54 -9.24 12.22 -5.57
C LEU A 54 -10.12 13.08 -6.45
N MET A 55 -9.93 13.05 -7.77
CA MET A 55 -10.80 13.76 -8.69
C MET A 55 -12.24 13.22 -8.64
N GLY A 56 -12.42 11.91 -8.46
CA GLY A 56 -13.73 11.24 -8.38
C GLY A 56 -14.29 11.11 -6.96
N PHE A 57 -13.62 11.66 -5.95
CA PHE A 57 -13.82 11.25 -4.56
C PHE A 57 -15.23 11.53 -4.01
N GLU A 58 -15.79 12.71 -4.26
CA GLU A 58 -17.14 13.04 -3.82
C GLU A 58 -18.22 12.20 -4.52
N THR A 59 -17.95 11.74 -5.75
CA THR A 59 -18.88 10.88 -6.50
C THR A 59 -18.82 9.41 -6.10
N GLN A 60 -17.82 9.02 -5.30
CA GLN A 60 -17.57 7.65 -4.86
C GLN A 60 -17.84 7.48 -3.35
N ASP A 61 -18.78 8.24 -2.80
CA ASP A 61 -19.11 8.22 -1.36
C ASP A 61 -17.88 8.36 -0.45
N THR A 62 -16.89 9.16 -0.89
CA THR A 62 -15.65 9.46 -0.16
C THR A 62 -14.81 8.23 0.19
N PHE A 63 -14.91 7.19 -0.64
CA PHE A 63 -14.12 5.97 -0.51
C PHE A 63 -13.80 5.41 -1.89
N SER A 64 -12.51 5.30 -2.22
CA SER A 64 -12.03 4.90 -3.54
C SER A 64 -10.98 3.81 -3.39
N ALA A 65 -11.30 2.60 -3.86
CA ALA A 65 -10.39 1.45 -3.82
C ALA A 65 -9.93 1.07 -5.23
N THR A 66 -8.64 1.24 -5.49
CA THR A 66 -7.99 0.89 -6.75
C THR A 66 -7.26 -0.44 -6.58
N HIS A 67 -7.70 -1.45 -7.32
CA HIS A 67 -7.12 -2.79 -7.27
C HIS A 67 -5.92 -2.88 -8.21
N LEU A 68 -4.77 -3.30 -7.67
CA LEU A 68 -3.54 -3.57 -8.42
C LEU A 68 -3.35 -5.08 -8.55
N LYS A 69 -2.38 -5.51 -9.38
CA LYS A 69 -2.07 -6.94 -9.57
C LYS A 69 -1.76 -7.66 -8.25
N ASN A 70 -0.88 -7.07 -7.44
CA ASN A 70 -0.36 -7.66 -6.19
C ASN A 70 -0.71 -6.82 -4.95
N GLY A 71 -1.71 -5.94 -5.05
CA GLY A 71 -2.01 -5.00 -3.99
C GLY A 71 -3.27 -4.20 -4.23
N ALA A 72 -3.49 -3.21 -3.39
CA ALA A 72 -4.53 -2.23 -3.58
C ALA A 72 -4.08 -0.88 -3.02
N LEU A 73 -4.62 0.17 -3.62
CA LEU A 73 -4.47 1.53 -3.16
C LEU A 73 -5.86 2.06 -2.80
N VAL A 74 -6.04 2.50 -1.56
CA VAL A 74 -7.33 3.00 -1.09
C VAL A 74 -7.18 4.45 -0.68
N VAL A 75 -8.09 5.31 -1.13
CA VAL A 75 -8.24 6.69 -0.70
C VAL A 75 -9.56 6.79 0.07
N THR A 76 -9.53 7.32 1.28
CA THR A 76 -10.71 7.48 2.14
C THR A 76 -10.59 8.74 3.02
N LEU A 77 -11.69 9.18 3.62
CA LEU A 77 -11.63 10.13 4.73
C LEU A 77 -10.97 9.48 5.95
N ASP A 78 -10.24 10.28 6.70
CA ASP A 78 -9.60 9.88 7.95
C ASP A 78 -10.62 9.85 9.09
N SER A 79 -11.38 8.77 9.17
CA SER A 79 -12.34 8.48 10.25
C SER A 79 -11.78 7.47 11.26
N ALA A 80 -12.40 7.40 12.45
CA ALA A 80 -11.98 6.47 13.52
C ALA A 80 -12.03 4.99 13.10
N ASP A 81 -12.89 4.65 12.14
CA ASP A 81 -13.12 3.31 11.61
C ASP A 81 -12.48 3.09 10.22
N ALA A 82 -11.68 4.03 9.72
CA ALA A 82 -11.13 3.99 8.36
C ALA A 82 -10.35 2.69 8.09
N ASP A 83 -9.48 2.28 9.03
CA ASP A 83 -8.69 1.04 8.88
C ASP A 83 -9.59 -0.20 8.83
N LEU A 84 -10.60 -0.26 9.69
CA LEU A 84 -11.56 -1.38 9.70
C LEU A 84 -12.34 -1.44 8.39
N ARG A 85 -12.75 -0.28 7.87
CA ARG A 85 -13.46 -0.19 6.59
C ARG A 85 -12.58 -0.69 5.44
N ILE A 86 -11.31 -0.27 5.41
CA ILE A 86 -10.34 -0.72 4.40
C ILE A 86 -10.10 -2.23 4.51
N LEU A 87 -9.74 -2.73 5.69
CA LEU A 87 -9.37 -4.13 5.88
C LEU A 87 -10.56 -5.08 5.66
N LYS A 88 -11.79 -4.64 5.96
CA LYS A 88 -13.01 -5.42 5.71
C LYS A 88 -13.21 -5.73 4.23
N GLU A 89 -12.85 -4.81 3.33
CA GLU A 89 -12.93 -5.04 1.88
C GLU A 89 -11.96 -6.13 1.39
N TYR A 90 -10.90 -6.38 2.14
CA TYR A 90 -9.86 -7.35 1.82
C TYR A 90 -9.81 -8.53 2.78
N ALA A 91 -10.89 -8.81 3.53
CA ALA A 91 -10.94 -9.87 4.53
C ALA A 91 -10.62 -11.29 3.99
N LEU A 92 -10.80 -11.50 2.68
CA LEU A 92 -10.51 -12.78 2.01
C LEU A 92 -9.12 -12.84 1.37
N LYS A 93 -8.29 -11.79 1.51
CA LYS A 93 -6.93 -11.72 0.99
C LYS A 93 -5.94 -11.76 2.14
N GLY A 94 -4.86 -12.52 1.99
CA GLY A 94 -3.73 -12.36 2.89
C GLY A 94 -3.03 -11.04 2.57
N ILE A 95 -2.74 -10.24 3.60
CA ILE A 95 -2.10 -8.92 3.47
C ILE A 95 -0.68 -9.07 4.02
N GLN A 96 0.31 -8.88 3.14
CA GLN A 96 1.73 -8.94 3.49
C GLN A 96 2.18 -7.64 4.17
N ASN A 97 1.71 -6.51 3.63
CA ASN A 97 2.03 -5.19 4.16
C ASN A 97 0.80 -4.29 4.09
N TYR A 98 0.59 -3.53 5.15
CA TYR A 98 -0.46 -2.53 5.27
C TYR A 98 0.18 -1.24 5.78
N ARG A 99 0.14 -0.19 4.96
CA ARG A 99 0.60 1.13 5.38
C ARG A 99 -0.42 2.19 5.02
N THR A 100 -0.54 3.19 5.90
CA THR A 100 -1.42 4.33 5.70
C THR A 100 -0.64 5.63 5.81
N PHE A 101 -1.12 6.64 5.09
CA PHE A 101 -0.62 8.00 5.11
C PHE A 101 -1.80 8.92 5.25
N VAL A 102 -1.71 9.88 6.15
CA VAL A 102 -2.79 10.84 6.41
C VAL A 102 -2.31 12.22 5.99
N SER A 103 -3.14 12.94 5.25
CA SER A 103 -2.84 14.30 4.83
C SER A 103 -2.77 15.25 6.04
N ASN A 104 -1.88 16.23 5.97
CA ASN A 104 -1.72 17.25 7.01
C ASN A 104 -2.94 18.17 7.07
N ASP A 105 -3.51 18.48 5.90
CA ASP A 105 -4.66 19.36 5.73
C ASP A 105 -5.81 18.64 5.02
N SER A 106 -7.00 19.23 5.08
CA SER A 106 -8.16 18.78 4.31
C SER A 106 -8.16 19.36 2.89
N PRO A 107 -8.63 18.59 1.90
CA PRO A 107 -8.69 19.07 0.52
C PRO A 107 -9.73 20.19 0.37
N PRO A 108 -9.36 21.34 -0.24
CA PRO A 108 -10.24 22.51 -0.33
C PRO A 108 -11.38 22.31 -1.34
N PHE A 109 -11.40 21.19 -2.05
CA PHE A 109 -12.36 20.88 -3.10
C PHE A 109 -13.36 19.78 -2.70
N ILE A 110 -13.36 19.38 -1.42
CA ILE A 110 -14.28 18.39 -0.86
C ILE A 110 -15.11 19.07 0.22
N LYS A 111 -16.40 18.77 0.28
CA LYS A 111 -17.32 19.36 1.27
C LYS A 111 -16.97 19.00 2.71
N GLN A 112 -16.54 17.75 2.92
CA GLN A 112 -16.10 17.25 4.21
C GLN A 112 -14.74 17.86 4.58
N LYS A 113 -14.63 18.41 5.79
CA LYS A 113 -13.39 18.99 6.33
C LYS A 113 -12.52 17.97 7.07
N GLU A 114 -12.65 16.70 6.70
CA GLU A 114 -11.82 15.63 7.24
C GLU A 114 -10.53 15.52 6.42
N LYS A 115 -9.50 14.90 7.00
CA LYS A 115 -8.24 14.64 6.31
C LYS A 115 -8.43 13.46 5.35
N ILE A 116 -7.53 13.34 4.38
CA ILE A 116 -7.50 12.20 3.48
C ILE A 116 -6.51 11.18 4.01
N ARG A 117 -6.94 9.93 4.07
CA ARG A 117 -6.09 8.77 4.30
C ARG A 117 -5.89 8.04 2.99
N VAL A 118 -4.63 7.76 2.66
CA VAL A 118 -4.25 6.85 1.57
C VAL A 118 -3.66 5.60 2.19
N ALA A 119 -4.21 4.44 1.88
CA ALA A 119 -3.71 3.15 2.30
C ALA A 119 -3.10 2.39 1.12
N LEU A 120 -1.91 1.84 1.32
CA LEU A 120 -1.22 0.95 0.41
C LEU A 120 -1.24 -0.46 1.02
N LEU A 121 -1.85 -1.39 0.29
CA LEU A 121 -1.94 -2.79 0.65
C LEU A 121 -1.10 -3.60 -0.33
N HIS A 122 -0.26 -4.48 0.19
CA HIS A 122 0.38 -5.53 -0.59
C HIS A 122 -0.21 -6.87 -0.17
N PHE A 123 -0.72 -7.63 -1.12
CA PHE A 123 -1.32 -8.93 -0.85
C PHE A 123 -0.25 -10.02 -0.87
N THR A 124 -0.41 -11.03 -0.02
CA THR A 124 0.35 -12.27 -0.11
C THR A 124 -0.14 -13.03 -1.34
N GLY A 125 0.62 -12.99 -2.44
CA GLY A 125 0.31 -13.64 -3.72
C GLY A 125 1.50 -14.42 -4.28
N ALA A 126 1.22 -15.51 -5.00
CA ALA A 126 2.07 -16.68 -5.28
C ALA A 126 3.37 -16.46 -6.09
N GLU A 127 3.64 -15.25 -6.56
CA GLU A 127 4.86 -14.90 -7.26
C GLU A 127 5.47 -13.69 -6.57
N ALA A 128 6.27 -13.96 -5.55
CA ALA A 128 7.27 -12.99 -5.12
C ALA A 128 8.22 -12.80 -6.31
N GLU A 129 8.04 -11.68 -7.02
CA GLU A 129 8.97 -11.22 -8.05
C GLU A 129 10.40 -11.34 -7.49
N PRO A 130 11.34 -11.93 -8.25
CA PRO A 130 12.71 -12.08 -7.79
C PRO A 130 13.24 -10.71 -7.37
N SER A 131 13.80 -10.63 -6.17
CA SER A 131 14.37 -9.39 -5.66
C SER A 131 15.56 -8.98 -6.53
N GLU A 132 15.31 -8.14 -7.54
CA GLU A 132 16.37 -7.50 -8.30
C GLU A 132 17.16 -6.58 -7.35
N GLY A 133 18.44 -6.91 -7.14
CA GLY A 133 19.37 -6.07 -6.38
C GLY A 133 19.87 -6.62 -5.04
N LEU A 134 19.76 -7.92 -4.77
CA LEU A 134 20.47 -8.49 -3.62
C LEU A 134 21.99 -8.34 -3.80
N PRO A 135 22.73 -7.87 -2.79
CA PRO A 135 24.19 -7.88 -2.83
C PRO A 135 24.70 -9.30 -3.05
N GLN A 136 25.56 -9.50 -4.06
CA GLN A 136 26.09 -10.83 -4.40
C GLN A 136 26.79 -11.51 -3.22
N GLU A 137 27.38 -10.71 -2.32
CA GLU A 137 28.08 -11.18 -1.12
C GLU A 137 27.15 -11.60 0.04
N LEU A 138 25.88 -11.20 0.04
CA LEU A 138 24.96 -11.46 1.16
C LEU A 138 24.78 -12.96 1.39
N LYS A 139 24.59 -13.72 0.31
CA LYS A 139 24.40 -15.17 0.37
C LYS A 139 25.60 -15.86 1.01
N ALA A 140 26.82 -15.49 0.59
CA ALA A 140 28.05 -16.08 1.12
C ALA A 140 28.19 -15.82 2.63
N ARG A 141 27.89 -14.60 3.08
CA ARG A 141 27.94 -14.25 4.52
C ARG A 141 26.88 -14.97 5.34
N VAL A 142 25.67 -15.12 4.81
CA VAL A 142 24.59 -15.86 5.49
C VAL A 142 24.92 -17.36 5.59
N GLN A 143 25.52 -17.96 4.54
CA GLN A 143 25.97 -19.36 4.58
C GLN A 143 27.16 -19.59 5.52
N GLN A 144 28.03 -18.59 5.72
CA GLN A 144 29.07 -18.65 6.75
C GLN A 144 28.49 -18.71 8.16
N LEU A 145 27.42 -17.96 8.43
CA LEU A 145 26.75 -17.94 9.75
C LEU A 145 25.83 -19.15 9.95
N ASN A 146 25.17 -19.62 8.90
CA ASN A 146 24.30 -20.79 8.92
C ASN A 146 24.64 -21.76 7.78
N PRO A 147 25.60 -22.68 8.00
CA PRO A 147 26.02 -23.64 6.98
C PRO A 147 24.91 -24.58 6.50
N SER A 148 23.84 -24.73 7.29
CA SER A 148 22.69 -25.57 6.97
C SER A 148 21.67 -24.93 6.00
N VAL A 149 21.83 -23.64 5.67
CA VAL A 149 20.88 -22.92 4.81
C VAL A 149 21.15 -23.29 3.35
N THR A 150 20.14 -23.85 2.71
CA THR A 150 20.16 -24.18 1.29
C THR A 150 19.86 -22.95 0.42
N ASP A 151 20.25 -23.04 -0.85
CA ASP A 151 19.96 -22.00 -1.84
C ASP A 151 18.46 -21.75 -2.00
N ALA A 152 17.66 -22.82 -1.92
CA ALA A 152 16.21 -22.73 -2.02
C ALA A 152 15.61 -21.95 -0.83
N GLU A 153 16.05 -22.24 0.39
CA GLU A 153 15.63 -21.53 1.61
C GLU A 153 16.04 -20.05 1.58
N PHE A 154 17.27 -19.75 1.15
CA PHE A 154 17.75 -18.38 0.97
C PHE A 154 16.91 -17.58 -0.01
N ASN A 155 16.63 -18.15 -1.18
CA ASN A 155 15.83 -17.49 -2.20
C ASN A 155 14.38 -17.32 -1.75
N LEU A 156 13.80 -18.30 -1.06
CA LEU A 156 12.45 -18.23 -0.52
C LEU A 156 12.32 -17.11 0.52
N LEU A 157 13.26 -17.02 1.46
CA LEU A 157 13.26 -15.97 2.47
C LEU A 157 13.49 -14.58 1.84
N SER A 158 14.42 -14.48 0.89
CA SER A 158 14.66 -13.22 0.18
C SER A 158 13.41 -12.70 -0.52
N ARG A 159 12.67 -13.61 -1.14
CA ARG A 159 11.38 -13.34 -1.77
C ARG A 159 10.31 -12.90 -0.77
N SER A 160 10.25 -13.52 0.41
CA SER A 160 9.24 -13.19 1.42
C SER A 160 9.50 -11.87 2.15
N LEU A 161 10.76 -11.46 2.30
CA LEU A 161 11.13 -10.19 2.95
C LEU A 161 10.82 -8.96 2.08
N GLY A 162 10.68 -9.13 0.77
CA GLY A 162 10.34 -8.08 -0.18
C GLY A 162 11.52 -7.16 -0.53
N ALA A 163 11.53 -6.64 -1.76
CA ALA A 163 12.66 -5.87 -2.30
C ALA A 163 13.00 -4.61 -1.50
N ARG A 164 12.01 -3.99 -0.84
CA ARG A 164 12.22 -2.77 -0.07
C ARG A 164 13.00 -3.01 1.23
N PHE A 165 12.66 -4.07 1.97
CA PHE A 165 13.41 -4.47 3.16
C PHE A 165 14.87 -4.78 2.81
N LEU A 166 15.07 -5.45 1.67
CA LEU A 166 16.38 -5.80 1.16
C LEU A 166 17.21 -4.58 0.75
N ARG A 167 16.58 -3.46 0.38
CA ARG A 167 17.25 -2.19 0.01
C ARG A 167 17.44 -1.23 1.19
N SER A 168 16.64 -1.34 2.24
CA SER A 168 16.64 -0.39 3.36
C SER A 168 17.78 -0.63 4.35
N LEU A 169 18.46 -1.77 4.28
CA LEU A 169 19.48 -2.17 5.24
C LEU A 169 20.86 -2.33 4.56
N PRO A 170 21.95 -1.88 5.21
CA PRO A 170 23.30 -2.18 4.74
C PRO A 170 23.60 -3.68 4.87
N LEU A 171 24.57 -4.16 4.08
CA LEU A 171 24.93 -5.58 3.97
C LEU A 171 25.12 -6.30 5.31
N ASP A 172 25.80 -5.66 6.27
CA ASP A 172 26.04 -6.24 7.59
C ASP A 172 24.74 -6.46 8.38
N ARG A 173 23.80 -5.50 8.29
CA ARG A 173 22.48 -5.59 8.95
C ARG A 173 21.57 -6.59 8.26
N LEU A 174 21.61 -6.67 6.93
CA LEU A 174 20.90 -7.71 6.18
C LEU A 174 21.39 -9.10 6.57
N THR A 175 22.70 -9.29 6.71
CA THR A 175 23.30 -10.56 7.09
C THR A 175 22.78 -11.03 8.46
N VAL A 176 22.73 -10.12 9.45
CA VAL A 176 22.15 -10.40 10.77
C VAL A 176 20.65 -10.68 10.69
N ALA A 177 19.90 -9.89 9.90
CA ALA A 177 18.46 -10.10 9.74
C ALA A 177 18.14 -11.49 9.17
N PHE A 178 18.84 -11.91 8.12
CA PHE A 178 18.69 -13.26 7.55
C PHE A 178 19.04 -14.36 8.56
N ASP A 179 20.14 -14.22 9.31
CA ASP A 179 20.49 -15.15 10.39
C ASP A 179 19.38 -15.23 11.45
N MET A 180 18.83 -14.09 11.87
CA MET A 180 17.70 -14.06 12.82
C MET A 180 16.46 -14.78 12.26
N PHE A 181 16.09 -14.53 11.00
CA PHE A 181 14.92 -15.19 10.40
C PHE A 181 15.09 -16.71 10.27
N PHE A 182 16.27 -17.18 9.88
CA PHE A 182 16.53 -18.62 9.82
C PHE A 182 16.54 -19.28 11.19
N ARG A 183 17.03 -18.58 12.22
CA ARG A 183 16.94 -19.03 13.62
C ARG A 183 15.49 -19.10 14.07
N ALA A 184 14.71 -18.07 13.81
CA ALA A 184 13.30 -18.01 14.18
C ALA A 184 12.51 -19.19 13.58
N GLN A 185 12.74 -19.52 12.30
CA GLN A 185 12.09 -20.68 11.66
C GLN A 185 12.42 -22.03 12.30
N LYS A 186 13.61 -22.18 12.89
CA LYS A 186 14.09 -23.48 13.43
C LYS A 186 14.02 -23.58 14.95
N ARG A 187 13.94 -22.46 15.69
CA ARG A 187 14.09 -22.42 17.15
C ARG A 187 12.98 -21.68 17.88
N ASP A 188 12.34 -20.70 17.26
CA ASP A 188 11.26 -19.98 17.92
C ASP A 188 9.97 -20.76 17.73
N HIS A 189 9.59 -21.51 18.77
CA HIS A 189 8.18 -21.84 18.95
C HIS A 189 7.45 -20.52 19.18
N CYS A 190 6.97 -19.89 18.10
CA CYS A 190 6.00 -18.82 18.20
C CYS A 190 4.76 -19.40 18.89
N GLN A 191 4.74 -19.36 20.22
CA GLN A 191 3.54 -19.61 21.01
C GLN A 191 2.66 -18.37 20.85
N TYR A 192 1.71 -18.45 19.94
CA TYR A 192 0.58 -17.54 19.95
C TYR A 192 -0.41 -18.06 21.00
N GLU A 193 -0.62 -17.29 22.06
CA GLU A 193 -1.77 -17.47 22.94
C GLU A 193 -3.02 -17.07 22.16
N VAL A 194 -3.80 -18.06 21.73
CA VAL A 194 -5.13 -17.82 21.18
C VAL A 194 -6.06 -17.56 22.36
N TYR A 195 -6.38 -16.29 22.59
CA TYR A 195 -7.45 -15.92 23.51
C TYR A 195 -8.78 -16.22 22.82
N TYR A 196 -9.39 -17.34 23.18
CA TYR A 196 -10.82 -17.50 22.97
C TYR A 196 -11.49 -16.52 23.92
N ASN A 197 -12.22 -15.55 23.38
CA ASN A 197 -13.26 -14.92 24.18
C ASN A 197 -14.18 -16.05 24.61
N ASP A 198 -14.20 -16.37 25.90
CA ASP A 198 -15.24 -17.19 26.53
C ASP A 198 -16.57 -16.44 26.43
N ALA A 199 -17.06 -16.24 25.21
CA ALA A 199 -18.46 -16.05 24.95
C ALA A 199 -19.08 -17.45 25.05
N GLY A 200 -19.24 -17.89 26.30
CA GLY A 200 -20.20 -18.92 26.64
C GLY A 200 -21.52 -18.61 25.95
N VAL A 201 -22.00 -19.60 25.21
CA VAL A 201 -23.19 -19.54 24.35
C VAL A 201 -24.48 -19.28 25.17
N PRO A 202 -25.65 -19.12 24.53
CA PRO A 202 -26.58 -18.01 24.72
C PRO A 202 -27.72 -18.30 25.73
N SER A 203 -28.37 -17.25 26.25
CA SER A 203 -29.74 -17.26 26.79
C SER A 203 -30.13 -15.80 27.12
N MET A 204 -31.30 -15.22 26.82
CA MET A 204 -32.57 -15.63 26.22
C MET A 204 -32.92 -14.67 25.07
#